data_AF-A0A7U5XZ35-F1
#
_entry.id   AF-A0A7U5XZ35-F1
#
_cell.length_a   1.000
_cell.length_b   1.000
_cell.length_c   1.000
_cell.angle_alpha   90.00
_cell.angle_beta   90.00
_cell.angle_gamma   90.00
#
_symmetry.space_group_name_H-M   'P 1'
#
loop_
_entity.id
_entity.type
_entity.pdbx_description
1 polymer ?
#
loop_
_entity_poly.entity_id
_entity_poly.type
_entity_poly.pdbx_seq_one_letter_code
_entity_poly.pdbx_strand_id
1 'polypeptide(L)'
;MTPAFAEFTRQYHLTGREKADGYTWTAFAGLAVDEKQIVFDMLVRELPWACDWLFALDPVQALVVAQRLEPEMRGRTNAYWLQQQMVRHSGDLRYQRHMMEDYAVYPSRHKAQLLRSLAATPMNERTIEFLKHVLITEVERDAVFWAGCALMDAFRVPNSTEVERQRHHRILDGFRQSQPAARLAALARLELYEALWQKRQTLVGRIASVIDKHPARQRLGAELAEYAAHLAGQPASMQTAREAWAFRRAIDIRSDAIIPVPLREYVRQCNLERYRDSFGPSFESLMVAAARKTQDACRAVLELSLRPPVWPDRLLSDFGEWLLQEDAAYLDAALQQLEQTDGKQLRGSASIRRRDGAVADRFIERRHESLLGRQRRSRRSCLRHVRARNPGLADAAGRRAGDAGWAVTFAGRNTMPASFWEDLCSCPGLVCTSGARRPAFVWPALQGQAWHWFAPVQQQSGRRGFLVLAATAR
;
A
#
# COMPACT_ATOMS: atom_id res chain seq x y z
N MET A 1 -24.66 11.79 -26.22
CA MET A 1 -24.50 12.57 -24.98
C MET A 1 -25.40 12.00 -23.92
N THR A 2 -24.88 11.82 -22.71
CA THR A 2 -25.63 11.31 -21.56
C THR A 2 -26.48 12.41 -20.91
N PRO A 3 -27.53 12.05 -20.15
CA PRO A 3 -28.27 13.02 -19.34
C PRO A 3 -27.38 13.77 -18.34
N ALA A 4 -26.35 13.12 -17.80
CA ALA A 4 -25.38 13.75 -16.90
C ALA A 4 -24.61 14.86 -17.59
N PHE A 5 -24.14 14.64 -18.82
CA PHE A 5 -23.44 15.66 -19.61
C PHE A 5 -24.32 16.85 -19.97
N ALA A 6 -25.60 16.60 -20.30
CA ALA A 6 -26.57 17.67 -20.55
C ALA A 6 -26.80 18.51 -19.29
N GLU A 7 -26.94 17.87 -18.12
CA GLU A 7 -27.12 18.58 -16.85
C GLU A 7 -25.86 19.36 -16.45
N PHE A 8 -24.67 18.79 -16.63
CA PHE A 8 -23.41 19.51 -16.44
C PHE A 8 -23.33 20.76 -17.32
N THR A 9 -23.61 20.61 -18.62
CA THR A 9 -23.55 21.72 -19.57
C THR A 9 -24.54 22.83 -19.20
N ARG A 10 -25.75 22.45 -18.79
CA ARG A 10 -26.77 23.38 -18.27
C ARG A 10 -26.22 24.15 -17.06
N GLN A 11 -25.67 23.46 -16.07
CA GLN A 11 -25.09 24.07 -14.85
C GLN A 11 -23.85 24.91 -15.14
N TYR A 12 -23.02 24.49 -16.10
CA TYR A 12 -21.82 25.21 -16.53
C TYR A 12 -22.17 26.61 -17.03
N HIS A 13 -23.27 26.74 -17.79
CA HIS A 13 -23.74 28.01 -18.35
C HIS A 13 -24.62 28.85 -17.40
N LEU A 14 -24.89 28.40 -16.17
CA LEU A 14 -25.56 29.24 -15.18
C LEU A 14 -24.69 30.45 -14.81
N THR A 15 -25.32 31.54 -14.40
CA THR A 15 -24.63 32.78 -14.00
C THR A 15 -25.16 33.32 -12.68
N GLY A 16 -24.40 34.22 -12.05
CA GLY A 16 -24.81 34.88 -10.82
C GLY A 16 -25.07 33.91 -9.66
N ARG A 17 -26.20 34.08 -8.97
CA ARG A 17 -26.55 33.31 -7.77
C ARG A 17 -26.73 31.82 -8.05
N GLU A 18 -27.27 31.46 -9.21
CA GLU A 18 -27.51 30.05 -9.58
C GLU A 18 -26.20 29.28 -9.79
N LYS A 19 -25.15 29.97 -10.28
CA LYS A 19 -23.80 29.38 -10.39
C LYS A 19 -23.12 29.23 -9.03
N ALA A 20 -23.44 30.11 -8.07
CA ALA A 20 -22.84 30.10 -6.75
C ALA A 20 -23.24 28.87 -5.91
N ASP A 21 -24.38 28.25 -6.22
CA ASP A 21 -24.82 26.99 -5.61
C ASP A 21 -23.96 25.79 -6.06
N GLY A 22 -23.14 25.97 -7.09
CA GLY A 22 -22.20 24.98 -7.60
C GLY A 22 -22.88 23.90 -8.45
N TYR A 23 -22.17 22.79 -8.62
CA TYR A 23 -22.67 21.66 -9.40
C TYR A 23 -23.41 20.66 -8.51
N THR A 24 -24.31 19.88 -9.09
CA THR A 24 -24.92 18.73 -8.39
C THR A 24 -24.16 17.44 -8.71
N TRP A 25 -24.20 16.47 -7.79
CA TRP A 25 -23.60 15.15 -8.02
C TRP A 25 -24.13 14.45 -9.29
N THR A 26 -25.40 14.69 -9.63
CA THR A 26 -26.04 14.12 -10.82
C THR A 26 -25.43 14.61 -12.14
N ALA A 27 -24.75 15.77 -12.14
CA ALA A 27 -24.01 16.26 -13.30
C ALA A 27 -22.77 15.41 -13.62
N PHE A 28 -22.28 14.61 -12.66
CA PHE A 28 -21.09 13.77 -12.81
C PHE A 28 -21.42 12.27 -12.83
N ALA A 29 -22.47 11.88 -12.10
CA ALA A 29 -22.91 10.50 -12.02
C ALA A 29 -23.49 10.02 -13.37
N GLY A 30 -22.76 9.14 -14.05
CA GLY A 30 -23.18 8.55 -15.32
C GLY A 30 -22.57 9.20 -16.57
N LEU A 31 -21.60 10.09 -16.43
CA LEU A 31 -20.79 10.57 -17.56
C LEU A 31 -20.06 9.41 -18.25
N ALA A 32 -20.12 9.38 -19.58
CA ALA A 32 -19.31 8.50 -20.40
C ALA A 32 -17.82 8.87 -20.32
N VAL A 33 -16.92 7.94 -20.65
CA VAL A 33 -15.47 8.13 -20.48
C VAL A 33 -14.93 9.32 -21.29
N ASP A 34 -15.40 9.48 -22.52
CA ASP A 34 -15.10 10.61 -23.40
C ASP A 34 -15.69 11.93 -22.89
N GLU A 35 -16.90 11.90 -22.36
CA GLU A 35 -17.55 13.07 -21.75
C GLU A 35 -16.81 13.56 -20.49
N LYS A 36 -16.26 12.65 -19.67
CA LYS A 36 -15.48 13.02 -18.50
C LYS A 36 -14.30 13.91 -18.87
N GLN A 37 -13.59 13.62 -19.96
CA GLN A 37 -12.46 14.44 -20.38
C GLN A 37 -12.91 15.86 -20.79
N ILE A 38 -14.03 15.97 -21.52
CA ILE A 38 -14.60 17.26 -21.91
C ILE A 38 -15.00 18.08 -20.67
N VAL A 39 -15.73 17.46 -19.76
CA VAL A 39 -16.15 18.07 -18.49
C VAL A 39 -14.93 18.50 -17.66
N PHE A 40 -13.88 17.66 -17.61
CA PHE A 40 -12.65 17.97 -16.92
C PHE A 40 -12.00 19.24 -17.47
N ASP A 41 -11.82 19.33 -18.79
CA ASP A 41 -11.21 20.48 -19.46
C ASP A 41 -12.03 21.77 -19.26
N MET A 42 -13.35 21.65 -19.16
CA MET A 42 -14.25 22.77 -18.83
C MET A 42 -14.07 23.23 -17.38
N LEU A 43 -13.99 22.30 -16.42
CA LEU A 43 -13.78 22.61 -14.99
C LEU A 43 -12.42 23.23 -14.71
N VAL A 44 -11.36 22.85 -15.43
CA VAL A 44 -10.02 23.46 -15.30
C VAL A 44 -10.07 24.97 -15.49
N ARG A 45 -10.96 25.48 -16.36
CA ARG A 45 -11.13 26.91 -16.63
C ARG A 45 -11.83 27.67 -15.51
N GLU A 46 -12.48 26.96 -14.59
CA GLU A 46 -13.21 27.52 -13.46
C GLU A 46 -12.43 27.41 -12.13
N LEU A 47 -11.16 27.00 -12.16
CA LEU A 47 -10.33 26.98 -10.98
C LEU A 47 -10.15 28.40 -10.40
N PRO A 48 -10.17 28.56 -9.06
CA PRO A 48 -10.18 27.50 -8.04
C PRO A 48 -11.59 26.99 -7.65
N TRP A 49 -12.67 27.63 -8.11
CA TRP A 49 -14.04 27.38 -7.66
C TRP A 49 -14.55 25.97 -7.98
N ALA A 50 -14.05 25.39 -9.07
CA ALA A 50 -14.39 24.05 -9.51
C ALA A 50 -13.51 22.92 -8.90
N CYS A 51 -12.61 23.23 -7.96
CA CYS A 51 -11.59 22.25 -7.53
C CYS A 51 -12.19 20.97 -6.94
N ASP A 52 -13.21 21.05 -6.07
CA ASP A 52 -13.87 19.87 -5.49
C ASP A 52 -14.41 18.92 -6.56
N TRP A 53 -15.00 19.49 -7.62
CA TRP A 53 -15.57 18.72 -8.74
C TRP A 53 -14.49 18.12 -9.64
N LEU A 54 -13.40 18.87 -9.86
CA LEU A 54 -12.24 18.38 -10.59
C LEU A 54 -11.66 17.12 -9.93
N PHE A 55 -11.45 17.18 -8.60
CA PHE A 55 -10.93 16.06 -7.82
C PHE A 55 -11.93 14.90 -7.67
N ALA A 56 -13.24 15.19 -7.68
CA ALA A 56 -14.27 14.16 -7.70
C ALA A 56 -14.32 13.41 -9.04
N LEU A 57 -14.01 14.08 -10.16
CA LEU A 57 -14.07 13.52 -11.51
C LEU A 57 -12.85 12.65 -11.83
N ASP A 58 -11.65 13.22 -11.67
CA ASP A 58 -10.37 12.52 -11.84
C ASP A 58 -9.33 13.09 -10.87
N PRO A 59 -9.13 12.49 -9.68
CA PRO A 59 -8.22 13.02 -8.68
C PRO A 59 -6.74 12.98 -9.10
N VAL A 60 -6.36 12.08 -10.02
CA VAL A 60 -4.96 11.94 -10.46
C VAL A 60 -4.62 13.07 -11.42
N GLN A 61 -5.46 13.28 -12.45
CA GLN A 61 -5.28 14.37 -13.40
C GLN A 61 -5.48 15.74 -12.72
N ALA A 62 -6.45 15.84 -11.81
CA ALA A 62 -6.71 17.05 -11.03
C ALA A 62 -5.48 17.49 -10.22
N LEU A 63 -4.80 16.54 -9.57
CA LEU A 63 -3.61 16.83 -8.79
C LEU A 63 -2.48 17.41 -9.66
N VAL A 64 -2.27 16.87 -10.86
CA VAL A 64 -1.24 17.39 -11.81
C VAL A 64 -1.55 18.84 -12.21
N VAL A 65 -2.80 19.14 -12.55
CA VAL A 65 -3.22 20.51 -12.89
C VAL A 65 -3.06 21.45 -11.69
N ALA A 66 -3.52 21.02 -10.51
CA ALA A 66 -3.42 21.80 -9.28
C ALA A 66 -1.97 22.10 -8.90
N GLN A 67 -1.07 21.13 -9.01
CA GLN A 67 0.37 21.30 -8.73
C GLN A 67 1.03 22.34 -9.62
N ARG A 68 0.62 22.43 -10.88
CA ARG A 68 1.12 23.46 -11.81
C ARG A 68 0.59 24.85 -11.46
N LEU A 69 -0.68 24.94 -11.05
CA LEU A 69 -1.37 26.20 -10.82
C LEU A 69 -1.08 26.81 -9.43
N GLU A 70 -0.88 25.97 -8.41
CA GLU A 70 -0.76 26.40 -7.00
C GLU A 70 0.30 27.49 -6.76
N PRO A 71 1.52 27.45 -7.33
CA PRO A 71 2.54 28.47 -7.10
C PRO A 71 2.09 29.87 -7.53
N GLU A 72 1.32 29.96 -8.63
CA GLU A 72 0.81 31.24 -9.15
C GLU A 72 -0.38 31.77 -8.33
N MET A 73 -1.04 30.88 -7.58
CA MET A 73 -2.21 31.19 -6.77
C MET A 73 -1.89 31.55 -5.33
N ARG A 74 -0.68 31.26 -4.82
CA ARG A 74 -0.30 31.53 -3.43
C ARG A 74 -0.66 32.95 -2.98
N GLY A 75 -1.24 33.05 -1.78
CA GLY A 75 -1.75 34.30 -1.20
C GLY A 75 -2.96 34.95 -1.91
N ARG A 76 -3.45 34.40 -3.04
CA ARG A 76 -4.65 34.90 -3.72
C ARG A 76 -5.92 34.33 -3.11
N THR A 77 -7.03 35.03 -3.28
CA THR A 77 -8.37 34.58 -2.86
C THR A 77 -8.64 33.14 -3.31
N ASN A 78 -9.09 32.30 -2.37
CA ASN A 78 -9.46 30.89 -2.54
C ASN A 78 -8.32 29.91 -2.88
N ALA A 79 -7.05 30.31 -2.89
CA ALA A 79 -5.95 29.35 -3.10
C ALA A 79 -5.90 28.27 -2.01
N TYR A 80 -6.29 28.60 -0.77
CA TYR A 80 -6.45 27.66 0.33
C TYR A 80 -7.42 26.50 0.01
N TRP A 81 -8.43 26.72 -0.84
CA TRP A 81 -9.39 25.69 -1.20
C TRP A 81 -8.76 24.65 -2.12
N LEU A 82 -8.00 25.12 -3.13
CA LEU A 82 -7.19 24.25 -3.99
C LEU A 82 -6.17 23.47 -3.14
N GLN A 83 -5.44 24.16 -2.26
CA GLN A 83 -4.43 23.57 -1.38
C GLN A 83 -5.04 22.50 -0.45
N GLN A 84 -6.23 22.74 0.11
CA GLN A 84 -6.96 21.75 0.92
C GLN A 84 -7.23 20.46 0.12
N GLN A 85 -7.73 20.56 -1.11
CA GLN A 85 -7.97 19.38 -1.95
C GLN A 85 -6.68 18.67 -2.30
N MET A 86 -5.60 19.42 -2.57
CA MET A 86 -4.28 18.83 -2.81
C MET A 86 -3.80 18.03 -1.59
N VAL A 87 -3.94 18.54 -0.36
CA VAL A 87 -3.60 17.76 0.85
C VAL A 87 -4.46 16.51 0.95
N ARG A 88 -5.78 16.63 0.75
CA ARG A 88 -6.72 15.51 0.87
C ARG A 88 -6.40 14.36 -0.09
N HIS A 89 -6.02 14.68 -1.32
CA HIS A 89 -5.83 13.70 -2.39
C HIS A 89 -4.38 13.23 -2.55
N SER A 90 -3.39 14.00 -2.08
CA SER A 90 -1.97 13.61 -2.17
C SER A 90 -1.34 13.21 -0.83
N GLY A 91 -1.93 13.63 0.29
CA GLY A 91 -1.30 13.54 1.61
C GLY A 91 -0.10 14.49 1.81
N ASP A 92 0.27 15.30 0.82
CA ASP A 92 1.44 16.18 0.91
C ASP A 92 1.14 17.42 1.78
N LEU A 93 1.67 17.40 3.00
CA LEU A 93 1.50 18.47 3.99
C LEU A 93 2.24 19.77 3.63
N ARG A 94 3.00 19.81 2.54
CA ARG A 94 3.56 21.07 2.02
C ARG A 94 2.49 22.09 1.66
N TYR A 95 1.36 21.66 1.09
CA TYR A 95 0.27 22.59 0.74
C TYR A 95 -0.43 23.12 1.99
N GLN A 96 -0.48 22.32 3.06
CA GLN A 96 -0.89 22.79 4.39
C GLN A 96 0.05 23.88 4.92
N ARG A 97 1.35 23.67 4.77
CA ARG A 97 2.36 24.68 5.12
C ARG A 97 2.20 25.96 4.31
N HIS A 98 1.93 25.89 3.01
CA HIS A 98 1.70 27.08 2.19
C HIS A 98 0.46 27.86 2.67
N MET A 99 -0.63 27.18 3.05
CA MET A 99 -1.80 27.85 3.66
C MET A 99 -1.41 28.67 4.91
N MET A 100 -0.57 28.11 5.78
CA MET A 100 -0.11 28.79 7.00
C MET A 100 0.83 29.97 6.69
N GLU A 101 1.78 29.79 5.76
CA GLU A 101 2.73 30.83 5.34
C GLU A 101 2.01 32.03 4.70
N ASP A 102 0.97 31.77 3.90
CA ASP A 102 0.24 32.79 3.18
C ASP A 102 -0.82 33.50 4.05
N TYR A 103 -1.09 33.01 5.27
CA TYR A 103 -2.18 33.48 6.13
C TYR A 103 -2.23 35.01 6.31
N ALA A 104 -1.06 35.63 6.53
CA ALA A 104 -0.97 37.07 6.76
C ALA A 104 -1.34 37.92 5.53
N VAL A 105 -1.23 37.36 4.32
CA VAL A 105 -1.52 38.04 3.05
C VAL A 105 -3.02 37.98 2.72
N TYR A 106 -3.76 37.01 3.27
CA TYR A 106 -5.19 36.90 3.01
C TYR A 106 -5.98 38.09 3.59
N PRO A 107 -6.92 38.66 2.83
CA PRO A 107 -7.87 39.64 3.36
C PRO A 107 -8.66 39.06 4.53
N SER A 108 -9.03 39.89 5.51
CA SER A 108 -9.72 39.44 6.75
C SER A 108 -10.91 38.51 6.49
N ARG A 109 -11.74 38.84 5.48
CA ARG A 109 -12.92 38.03 5.09
C ARG A 109 -12.61 36.59 4.65
N HIS A 110 -11.37 36.30 4.25
CA HIS A 110 -10.93 34.96 3.81
C HIS A 110 -10.13 34.20 4.87
N LYS A 111 -9.61 34.87 5.91
CA LYS A 111 -8.83 34.21 6.97
C LYS A 111 -9.62 33.12 7.68
N ALA A 112 -10.89 33.39 8.00
CA ALA A 112 -11.80 32.41 8.58
C ALA A 112 -12.00 31.17 7.68
N GLN A 113 -12.16 31.39 6.37
CA GLN A 113 -12.37 30.33 5.39
C GLN A 113 -11.10 29.48 5.22
N LEU A 114 -9.92 30.11 5.19
CA LEU A 114 -8.65 29.42 5.20
C LEU A 114 -8.49 28.52 6.43
N LEU A 115 -8.79 29.03 7.63
CA LEU A 115 -8.68 28.23 8.86
C LEU A 115 -9.63 27.04 8.86
N ARG A 116 -10.83 27.19 8.29
CA ARG A 116 -11.76 26.07 8.08
C ARG A 116 -11.21 25.05 7.09
N SER A 117 -10.59 25.50 6.00
CA SER A 117 -9.93 24.62 5.04
C SER A 117 -8.73 23.89 5.65
N LEU A 118 -7.93 24.59 6.46
CA LEU A 118 -6.84 24.01 7.23
C LEU A 118 -7.37 22.95 8.21
N ALA A 119 -8.49 23.21 8.88
CA ALA A 119 -9.11 22.28 9.81
C ALA A 119 -9.63 20.99 9.17
N ALA A 120 -9.89 21.02 7.87
CA ALA A 120 -10.30 19.85 7.10
C ALA A 120 -9.12 19.04 6.55
N THR A 121 -7.89 19.36 6.96
CA THR A 121 -6.67 18.60 6.63
C THR A 121 -6.09 17.93 7.88
N PRO A 122 -5.20 16.92 7.75
CA PRO A 122 -4.62 16.23 8.90
C PRO A 122 -3.91 17.20 9.87
N MET A 123 -4.30 17.16 11.14
CA MET A 123 -3.71 18.01 12.19
C MET A 123 -2.36 17.47 12.63
N ASN A 124 -1.33 18.31 12.61
CA ASN A 124 0.01 18.03 13.12
C ASN A 124 0.47 19.14 14.06
N GLU A 125 1.60 18.93 14.73
CA GLU A 125 2.14 19.85 15.73
C GLU A 125 2.29 21.28 15.20
N ARG A 126 2.82 21.43 13.98
CA ARG A 126 2.97 22.74 13.33
C ARG A 126 1.63 23.45 13.12
N THR A 127 0.59 22.70 12.74
CA THR A 127 -0.77 23.25 12.58
C THR A 127 -1.34 23.67 13.93
N ILE A 128 -1.15 22.87 14.98
CA ILE A 128 -1.58 23.20 16.34
C ILE A 128 -0.90 24.49 16.83
N GLU A 129 0.41 24.60 16.67
CA GLU A 129 1.18 25.81 17.03
C GLU A 129 0.70 27.04 16.24
N PHE A 130 0.47 26.88 14.94
CA PHE A 130 -0.07 27.93 14.10
C PHE A 130 -1.45 28.40 14.59
N LEU A 131 -2.38 27.47 14.89
CA LEU A 131 -3.70 27.80 15.41
C LEU A 131 -3.63 28.51 16.77
N LYS A 132 -2.74 28.08 17.67
CA LYS A 132 -2.47 28.76 18.94
C LYS A 132 -1.95 30.18 18.72
N HIS A 133 -1.03 30.36 17.77
CA HIS A 133 -0.50 31.68 17.43
C HIS A 133 -1.60 32.60 16.89
N VAL A 134 -2.44 32.10 15.97
CA VAL A 134 -3.61 32.82 15.45
C VAL A 134 -4.56 33.20 16.58
N LEU A 135 -4.86 32.29 17.49
CA LEU A 135 -5.73 32.57 18.63
C LEU A 135 -5.21 33.74 19.47
N ILE A 136 -3.90 33.87 19.68
CA ILE A 136 -3.34 34.95 20.49
C ILE A 136 -3.21 36.27 19.74
N THR A 137 -2.84 36.23 18.47
CA THR A 137 -2.42 37.43 17.71
C THR A 137 -3.50 38.00 16.78
N GLU A 138 -4.46 37.19 16.34
CA GLU A 138 -5.46 37.63 15.36
C GLU A 138 -6.52 38.53 16.02
N VAL A 139 -6.89 39.59 15.31
CA VAL A 139 -7.90 40.57 15.76
C VAL A 139 -9.26 40.27 15.13
N GLU A 140 -9.28 39.62 13.97
CA GLU A 140 -10.51 39.26 13.25
C GLU A 140 -11.28 38.15 13.99
N ARG A 141 -12.47 38.50 14.49
CA ARG A 141 -13.24 37.64 15.40
C ARG A 141 -13.61 36.29 14.79
N ASP A 142 -13.96 36.27 13.51
CA ASP A 142 -14.35 35.03 12.82
C ASP A 142 -13.15 34.11 12.64
N ALA A 143 -11.97 34.65 12.34
CA ALA A 143 -10.75 33.86 12.24
C ALA A 143 -10.36 33.27 13.60
N VAL A 144 -10.42 34.07 14.67
CA VAL A 144 -10.17 33.59 16.04
C VAL A 144 -11.16 32.48 16.43
N PHE A 145 -12.43 32.64 16.11
CA PHE A 145 -13.46 31.64 16.37
C PHE A 145 -13.16 30.31 15.64
N TRP A 146 -12.88 30.37 14.33
CA TRP A 146 -12.59 29.17 13.54
C TRP A 146 -11.28 28.50 13.94
N ALA A 147 -10.25 29.26 14.34
CA ALA A 147 -9.04 28.68 14.91
C ALA A 147 -9.32 27.93 16.23
N GLY A 148 -10.21 28.48 17.06
CA GLY A 148 -10.65 27.85 18.31
C GLY A 148 -11.41 26.56 18.08
N CYS A 149 -12.38 26.56 17.15
CA CYS A 149 -13.09 25.36 16.73
C CYS A 149 -12.13 24.29 16.19
N ALA A 150 -11.24 24.67 15.27
CA ALA A 150 -10.26 23.76 14.69
C ALA A 150 -9.37 23.10 15.75
N LEU A 151 -8.91 23.88 16.74
CA LEU A 151 -8.08 23.37 17.83
C LEU A 151 -8.85 22.41 18.74
N MET A 152 -10.09 22.76 19.10
CA MET A 152 -10.95 21.91 19.93
C MET A 152 -11.33 20.61 19.23
N ASP A 153 -11.60 20.67 17.92
CA ASP A 153 -11.86 19.50 17.09
C ASP A 153 -10.63 18.61 17.00
N ALA A 154 -9.45 19.19 16.79
CA ALA A 154 -8.18 18.45 16.76
C ALA A 154 -7.91 17.69 18.07
N PHE A 155 -8.20 18.32 19.20
CA PHE A 155 -8.05 17.72 20.53
C PHE A 155 -9.23 16.84 20.96
N ARG A 156 -10.29 16.76 20.14
CA ARG A 156 -11.54 16.04 20.43
C ARG A 156 -12.11 16.41 21.80
N VAL A 157 -12.20 17.71 22.07
CA VAL A 157 -12.84 18.21 23.29
C VAL A 157 -14.29 17.70 23.34
N PRO A 158 -14.70 16.96 24.38
CA PRO A 158 -16.04 16.39 24.46
C PRO A 158 -17.13 17.46 24.39
N ASN A 159 -18.23 17.12 23.70
CA ASN A 159 -19.35 18.04 23.46
C ASN A 159 -20.72 17.31 23.43
N SER A 160 -20.79 16.11 24.01
CA SER A 160 -21.93 15.21 23.88
C SER A 160 -23.00 15.45 24.96
N THR A 161 -22.57 15.74 26.19
CA THR A 161 -23.46 16.04 27.31
C THR A 161 -23.68 17.54 27.46
N GLU A 162 -24.72 17.93 28.21
CA GLU A 162 -24.98 19.35 28.48
C GLU A 162 -23.83 20.02 29.25
N VAL A 163 -23.24 19.32 30.21
CA VAL A 163 -22.08 19.81 30.98
C VAL A 163 -20.86 20.02 30.06
N GLU A 164 -20.64 19.10 29.12
CA GLU A 164 -19.60 19.21 28.10
C GLU A 164 -19.85 20.37 27.14
N ARG A 165 -21.08 20.54 26.64
CA ARG A 165 -21.47 21.70 25.82
C ARG A 165 -21.21 23.01 26.51
N GLN A 166 -21.58 23.13 27.78
CA GLN A 166 -21.32 24.35 28.56
C GLN A 166 -19.82 24.61 28.72
N ARG A 167 -19.02 23.58 28.97
CA ARG A 167 -17.55 23.71 29.01
C ARG A 167 -17.01 24.15 27.64
N HIS A 168 -17.47 23.52 26.57
CA HIS A 168 -17.10 23.82 25.20
C HIS A 168 -17.39 25.29 24.84
N HIS A 169 -18.59 25.77 25.14
CA HIS A 169 -18.98 27.17 24.95
C HIS A 169 -18.12 28.14 25.75
N ARG A 170 -17.86 27.85 27.04
CA ARG A 170 -16.99 28.71 27.88
C ARG A 170 -15.58 28.85 27.31
N ILE A 171 -15.02 27.80 26.72
CA ILE A 171 -13.70 27.86 26.07
C ILE A 171 -13.75 28.76 24.83
N LEU A 172 -14.74 28.56 23.96
CA LEU A 172 -14.93 29.38 22.75
C LEU A 172 -15.20 30.85 23.08
N ASP A 173 -16.00 31.13 24.10
CA ASP A 173 -16.26 32.50 24.56
C ASP A 173 -15.00 33.17 25.09
N GLY A 174 -14.11 32.40 25.73
CA GLY A 174 -12.78 32.86 26.13
C GLY A 174 -11.90 33.24 24.95
N PHE A 175 -11.92 32.47 23.86
CA PHE A 175 -11.20 32.81 22.62
C PHE A 175 -11.74 34.07 21.95
N ARG A 176 -13.06 34.28 21.97
CA ARG A 176 -13.71 35.46 21.36
C ARG A 176 -13.38 36.78 22.05
N GLN A 177 -12.88 36.75 23.28
CA GLN A 177 -12.47 37.96 23.99
C GLN A 177 -11.33 38.66 23.25
N SER A 178 -11.32 39.99 23.23
CA SER A 178 -10.26 40.77 22.58
C SER A 178 -8.97 40.82 23.42
N GLN A 179 -9.02 40.46 24.70
CA GLN A 179 -7.88 40.51 25.61
C GLN A 179 -7.02 39.23 25.48
N PRO A 180 -5.71 39.34 25.20
CA PRO A 180 -4.82 38.18 25.10
C PRO A 180 -4.83 37.27 26.34
N ALA A 181 -4.94 37.87 27.55
CA ALA A 181 -4.99 37.12 28.81
C ALA A 181 -6.19 36.16 28.89
N ALA A 182 -7.37 36.57 28.40
CA ALA A 182 -8.55 35.71 28.39
C ALA A 182 -8.39 34.53 27.41
N ARG A 183 -7.72 34.76 26.27
CA ARG A 183 -7.43 33.72 25.28
C ARG A 183 -6.38 32.73 25.78
N LEU A 184 -5.34 33.21 26.47
CA LEU A 184 -4.36 32.36 27.15
C LEU A 184 -5.02 31.50 28.23
N ALA A 185 -5.94 32.07 29.02
CA ALA A 185 -6.71 31.31 30.01
C ALA A 185 -7.64 30.27 29.36
N ALA A 186 -8.15 30.52 28.15
CA ALA A 186 -8.90 29.53 27.38
C ALA A 186 -8.00 28.42 26.84
N LEU A 187 -6.79 28.74 26.35
CA LEU A 187 -5.79 27.74 25.94
C LEU A 187 -5.34 26.86 27.11
N ALA A 188 -5.14 27.43 28.30
CA ALA A 188 -4.78 26.67 29.50
C ALA A 188 -5.83 25.58 29.85
N ARG A 189 -7.11 25.82 29.54
CA ARG A 189 -8.18 24.81 29.71
C ARG A 189 -8.08 23.66 28.72
N LEU A 190 -7.29 23.79 27.65
CA LEU A 190 -7.05 22.76 26.65
C LEU A 190 -5.83 21.89 26.95
N GLU A 191 -4.97 22.23 27.93
CA GLU A 191 -3.70 21.55 28.20
C GLU A 191 -3.85 20.03 28.41
N LEU A 192 -4.89 19.60 29.15
CA LEU A 192 -5.17 18.18 29.33
C LEU A 192 -5.45 17.46 28.00
N TYR A 193 -6.26 18.07 27.14
CA TYR A 193 -6.66 17.48 25.86
C TYR A 193 -5.50 17.48 24.86
N GLU A 194 -4.67 18.53 24.90
CA GLU A 194 -3.42 18.58 24.13
C GLU A 194 -2.46 17.46 24.55
N ALA A 195 -2.27 17.25 25.86
CA ALA A 195 -1.41 16.17 26.35
C ALA A 195 -1.90 14.79 25.87
N LEU A 196 -3.23 14.56 25.85
CA LEU A 196 -3.81 13.35 25.27
C LEU A 196 -3.53 13.25 23.78
N TRP A 197 -3.74 14.33 23.02
CA TRP A 197 -3.45 14.37 21.60
C TRP A 197 -1.96 14.06 21.31
N GLN A 198 -1.03 14.64 22.07
CA GLN A 198 0.42 14.38 21.94
C GLN A 198 0.76 12.92 22.23
N LYS A 199 0.18 12.32 23.27
CA LYS A 199 0.35 10.88 23.58
C LYS A 199 -0.11 10.00 22.42
N ARG A 200 -1.26 10.32 21.80
CA ARG A 200 -1.79 9.61 20.63
C ARG A 200 -0.86 9.71 19.43
N GLN A 201 -0.40 10.92 19.08
CA GLN A 201 0.55 11.13 17.98
C GLN A 201 1.86 10.36 18.21
N THR A 202 2.37 10.41 19.43
CA THR A 202 3.57 9.66 19.84
C THR A 202 3.36 8.15 19.66
N LEU A 203 2.20 7.64 20.08
CA LEU A 203 1.87 6.22 19.96
C LEU A 203 1.80 5.79 18.49
N VAL A 204 1.11 6.54 17.64
CA VAL A 204 1.02 6.27 16.19
C VAL A 204 2.40 6.29 15.55
N GLY A 205 3.21 7.34 15.80
CA GLY A 205 4.55 7.48 15.24
C GLY A 205 5.51 6.36 15.66
N ARG A 206 5.47 5.95 16.94
CA ARG A 206 6.28 4.83 17.43
C ARG A 206 5.87 3.51 16.80
N ILE A 207 4.57 3.23 16.75
CA ILE A 207 4.04 2.01 16.11
C ILE A 207 4.42 1.98 14.63
N ALA A 208 4.27 3.09 13.90
CA ALA A 208 4.69 3.20 12.51
C ALA A 208 6.16 2.81 12.34
N SER A 209 7.06 3.39 13.15
CA SER A 209 8.50 3.08 13.12
C SER A 209 8.80 1.62 13.45
N VAL A 210 8.14 1.02 14.44
CA VAL A 210 8.33 -0.39 14.81
C VAL A 210 7.92 -1.30 13.66
N ILE A 211 6.74 -1.06 13.07
CA ILE A 211 6.19 -1.92 12.03
C ILE A 211 7.01 -1.82 10.74
N ASP A 212 7.46 -0.63 10.34
CA ASP A 212 8.28 -0.47 9.12
C ASP A 212 9.65 -1.12 9.23
N LYS A 213 10.25 -1.10 10.43
CA LYS A 213 11.59 -1.66 10.66
C LYS A 213 11.58 -3.14 11.03
N HIS A 214 10.41 -3.77 11.20
CA HIS A 214 10.35 -5.15 11.70
C HIS A 214 10.78 -6.18 10.63
N PRO A 215 11.88 -6.94 10.82
CA PRO A 215 12.40 -7.85 9.79
C PRO A 215 11.41 -8.96 9.41
N ALA A 216 10.65 -9.48 10.37
CA ALA A 216 9.66 -10.51 10.08
C ALA A 216 8.51 -10.00 9.19
N ARG A 217 8.18 -8.71 9.23
CA ARG A 217 7.17 -8.13 8.34
C ARG A 217 7.68 -8.12 6.90
N GLN A 218 8.93 -7.72 6.68
CA GLN A 218 9.56 -7.73 5.36
C GLN A 218 9.60 -9.14 4.77
N ARG A 219 9.91 -10.14 5.60
CA ARG A 219 9.87 -11.56 5.20
C ARG A 219 8.47 -12.02 4.79
N LEU A 220 7.45 -11.73 5.60
CA LEU A 220 6.06 -12.09 5.26
C LEU A 220 5.58 -11.42 3.96
N GLY A 221 5.98 -10.17 3.72
CA GLY A 221 5.70 -9.48 2.46
C GLY A 221 6.37 -10.15 1.25
N ALA A 222 7.64 -10.55 1.40
CA ALA A 222 8.37 -11.29 0.37
C ALA A 222 7.76 -12.67 0.10
N GLU A 223 7.38 -13.43 1.14
CA GLU A 223 6.68 -14.72 1.02
C GLU A 223 5.38 -14.59 0.22
N LEU A 224 4.60 -13.53 0.46
CA LEU A 224 3.36 -13.27 -0.29
C LEU A 224 3.63 -12.92 -1.75
N ALA A 225 4.66 -12.11 -2.02
CA ALA A 225 5.04 -11.74 -3.39
C ALA A 225 5.54 -12.97 -4.17
N GLU A 226 6.35 -13.83 -3.55
CA GLU A 226 6.82 -15.08 -4.16
C GLU A 226 5.66 -16.03 -4.46
N TYR A 227 4.73 -16.18 -3.50
CA TYR A 227 3.54 -17.00 -3.69
C TYR A 227 2.62 -16.44 -4.79
N ALA A 228 2.46 -15.12 -4.87
CA ALA A 228 1.72 -14.48 -5.95
C ALA A 228 2.36 -14.74 -7.33
N ALA A 229 3.69 -14.66 -7.42
CA ALA A 229 4.42 -14.99 -8.65
C ALA A 229 4.24 -16.46 -9.05
N HIS A 230 4.21 -17.38 -8.10
CA HIS A 230 3.94 -18.80 -8.35
C HIS A 230 2.52 -19.04 -8.93
N LEU A 231 1.54 -18.24 -8.53
CA LEU A 231 0.16 -18.35 -8.99
C LEU A 231 -0.15 -17.57 -10.28
N ALA A 232 0.70 -16.64 -10.71
CA ALA A 232 0.44 -15.75 -11.85
C ALA A 232 0.19 -16.48 -13.20
N GLY A 233 0.62 -17.73 -13.34
CA GLY A 233 0.37 -18.57 -14.53
C GLY A 233 -0.71 -19.64 -14.36
N GLN A 234 -1.38 -19.70 -13.21
CA GLN A 234 -2.40 -20.71 -12.94
C GLN A 234 -3.81 -20.22 -13.31
N PRO A 235 -4.70 -21.11 -13.78
CA PRO A 235 -6.08 -20.73 -14.05
C PRO A 235 -6.78 -20.30 -12.76
N ALA A 236 -7.59 -19.24 -12.84
CA ALA A 236 -8.42 -18.77 -11.73
C ALA A 236 -9.56 -19.76 -11.46
N SER A 237 -9.24 -20.81 -10.69
CA SER A 237 -10.19 -21.85 -10.26
C SER A 237 -10.62 -21.65 -8.82
N MET A 238 -11.71 -22.30 -8.40
CA MET A 238 -12.14 -22.34 -7.00
C MET A 238 -11.03 -22.85 -6.08
N GLN A 239 -10.27 -23.85 -6.54
CA GLN A 239 -9.15 -24.41 -5.78
C GLN A 239 -8.03 -23.37 -5.61
N THR A 240 -7.59 -22.74 -6.71
CA THR A 240 -6.52 -21.74 -6.69
C THR A 240 -6.90 -20.52 -5.83
N ALA A 241 -8.15 -20.06 -5.92
CA ALA A 241 -8.65 -18.97 -5.08
C ALA A 241 -8.69 -19.35 -3.59
N ARG A 242 -9.11 -20.58 -3.25
CA ARG A 242 -9.14 -21.07 -1.86
C ARG A 242 -7.74 -21.25 -1.28
N GLU A 243 -6.79 -21.76 -2.08
CA GLU A 243 -5.39 -21.88 -1.69
C GLU A 243 -4.76 -20.49 -1.45
N ALA A 244 -5.03 -19.51 -2.32
CA ALA A 244 -4.55 -18.14 -2.14
C ALA A 244 -5.12 -17.46 -0.90
N TRP A 245 -6.43 -17.61 -0.65
CA TRP A 245 -7.05 -17.11 0.57
C TRP A 245 -6.45 -17.77 1.82
N ALA A 246 -6.27 -19.09 1.81
CA ALA A 246 -5.72 -19.81 2.96
C ALA A 246 -4.26 -19.39 3.24
N PHE A 247 -3.46 -19.20 2.19
CA PHE A 247 -2.10 -18.68 2.31
C PHE A 247 -2.09 -17.28 2.91
N ARG A 248 -2.95 -16.37 2.41
CA ARG A 248 -3.09 -15.02 2.95
C ARG A 248 -3.50 -15.03 4.42
N ARG A 249 -4.50 -15.82 4.79
CA ARG A 249 -4.95 -15.96 6.17
C ARG A 249 -3.83 -16.46 7.10
N ALA A 250 -2.98 -17.37 6.64
CA ALA A 250 -1.81 -17.81 7.39
C ALA A 250 -0.74 -16.71 7.54
N ILE A 251 -0.57 -15.83 6.55
CA ILE A 251 0.26 -14.63 6.68
C ILE A 251 -0.35 -13.68 7.73
N ASP A 252 -1.65 -13.41 7.67
CA ASP A 252 -2.32 -12.48 8.58
C ASP A 252 -2.22 -12.96 10.04
N ILE A 253 -2.42 -14.25 10.31
CA ILE A 253 -2.23 -14.86 11.64
C ILE A 253 -0.80 -14.70 12.15
N ARG A 254 0.21 -14.90 11.29
CA ARG A 254 1.62 -14.71 11.67
C ARG A 254 1.96 -13.24 11.88
N SER A 255 1.36 -12.34 11.09
CA SER A 255 1.55 -10.91 11.20
C SER A 255 0.98 -10.35 12.50
N ASP A 256 -0.12 -10.91 13.01
CA ASP A 256 -0.73 -10.52 14.28
C ASP A 256 0.28 -10.56 15.43
N ALA A 257 1.12 -11.59 15.51
CA ALA A 257 2.13 -11.72 16.55
C ALA A 257 3.19 -10.59 16.54
N ILE A 258 3.41 -9.97 15.39
CA ILE A 258 4.43 -8.94 15.15
C ILE A 258 3.87 -7.53 15.40
N ILE A 259 2.57 -7.33 15.19
CA ILE A 259 1.92 -6.02 15.34
C ILE A 259 1.86 -5.66 16.84
N PRO A 260 2.28 -4.44 17.23
CA PRO A 260 2.13 -3.96 18.61
C PRO A 260 0.67 -4.07 19.10
N VAL A 261 0.50 -4.41 20.39
CA VAL A 261 -0.81 -4.72 20.99
C VAL A 261 -1.89 -3.68 20.66
N PRO A 262 -1.65 -2.34 20.80
CA PRO A 262 -2.70 -1.36 20.53
C PRO A 262 -3.22 -1.41 19.09
N LEU A 263 -2.31 -1.50 18.11
CA LEU A 263 -2.74 -1.60 16.70
C LEU A 263 -3.40 -2.95 16.40
N ARG A 264 -2.94 -4.01 17.07
CA ARG A 264 -3.51 -5.36 16.92
C ARG A 264 -4.95 -5.41 17.42
N GLU A 265 -5.22 -4.81 18.58
CA GLU A 265 -6.58 -4.68 19.15
C GLU A 265 -7.49 -3.94 18.18
N TYR A 266 -7.04 -2.79 17.68
CA TYR A 266 -7.78 -2.02 16.68
C TYR A 266 -8.10 -2.83 15.40
N VAL A 267 -7.10 -3.50 14.81
CA VAL A 267 -7.30 -4.32 13.60
C VAL A 267 -8.29 -5.45 13.87
N ARG A 268 -8.20 -6.12 15.02
CA ARG A 268 -9.11 -7.20 15.40
C ARG A 268 -10.53 -6.71 15.61
N GLN A 269 -10.71 -5.57 16.28
CA GLN A 269 -12.02 -4.95 16.45
C GLN A 269 -12.64 -4.64 15.08
N CYS A 270 -11.91 -3.96 14.20
CA CYS A 270 -12.36 -3.66 12.84
C CYS A 270 -12.77 -4.91 12.06
N ASN A 271 -12.00 -5.98 12.17
CA ASN A 271 -12.29 -7.25 11.50
C ASN A 271 -13.52 -7.94 12.10
N LEU A 272 -13.69 -7.92 13.43
CA LEU A 272 -14.85 -8.48 14.11
C LEU A 272 -16.15 -7.76 13.74
N GLU A 273 -16.13 -6.43 13.69
CA GLU A 273 -17.30 -5.62 13.29
C GLU A 273 -17.71 -5.90 11.85
N ARG A 274 -16.74 -6.06 10.93
CA ARG A 274 -17.02 -6.24 9.50
C ARG A 274 -17.30 -7.68 9.10
N TYR A 275 -16.61 -8.63 9.71
CA TYR A 275 -16.55 -10.02 9.24
C TYR A 275 -16.94 -11.04 10.30
N ARG A 276 -17.12 -10.62 11.56
CA ARG A 276 -17.33 -11.51 12.72
C ARG A 276 -16.18 -12.51 12.93
N ASP A 277 -14.98 -12.14 12.47
CA ASP A 277 -13.75 -12.93 12.55
C ASP A 277 -12.58 -11.97 12.74
N SER A 278 -11.71 -12.21 13.71
CA SER A 278 -10.60 -11.31 14.07
C SER A 278 -9.49 -11.25 13.02
N PHE A 279 -9.41 -12.24 12.12
CA PHE A 279 -8.40 -12.34 11.07
C PHE A 279 -8.96 -12.03 9.67
N GLY A 280 -10.16 -11.45 9.59
CA GLY A 280 -10.75 -11.00 8.33
C GLY A 280 -11.78 -11.98 7.74
N PRO A 281 -12.21 -11.75 6.49
CA PRO A 281 -13.34 -12.46 5.90
C PRO A 281 -13.05 -13.96 5.68
N SER A 282 -14.09 -14.78 5.85
CA SER A 282 -14.06 -16.19 5.42
C SER A 282 -14.01 -16.29 3.90
N PHE A 283 -13.50 -17.41 3.38
CA PHE A 283 -13.48 -17.67 1.94
C PHE A 283 -14.89 -17.56 1.33
N GLU A 284 -15.88 -18.13 1.99
CA GLU A 284 -17.28 -18.14 1.55
C GLU A 284 -17.83 -16.70 1.47
N SER A 285 -17.52 -15.85 2.45
CA SER A 285 -17.95 -14.45 2.45
C SER A 285 -17.31 -13.65 1.30
N LEU A 286 -16.04 -13.90 0.99
CA LEU A 286 -15.34 -13.27 -0.14
C LEU A 286 -15.95 -13.71 -1.47
N MET A 287 -16.24 -15.01 -1.63
CA MET A 287 -16.86 -15.53 -2.85
C MET A 287 -18.23 -14.91 -3.09
N VAL A 288 -19.08 -14.81 -2.05
CA VAL A 288 -20.39 -14.15 -2.15
C VAL A 288 -20.24 -12.68 -2.52
N ALA A 289 -19.30 -11.96 -1.89
CA ALA A 289 -19.06 -10.55 -2.17
C ALA A 289 -18.53 -10.32 -3.60
N ALA A 290 -17.65 -11.20 -4.09
CA ALA A 290 -17.07 -11.15 -5.43
C ALA A 290 -18.12 -11.46 -6.50
N ALA A 291 -18.93 -12.50 -6.32
CA ALA A 291 -19.99 -12.89 -7.27
C ALA A 291 -21.06 -11.81 -7.48
N ARG A 292 -21.27 -10.92 -6.49
CA ARG A 292 -22.16 -9.76 -6.63
C ARG A 292 -21.59 -8.65 -7.52
N LYS A 293 -20.26 -8.60 -7.71
CA LYS A 293 -19.56 -7.50 -8.39
C LYS A 293 -18.98 -7.89 -9.74
N THR A 294 -18.67 -9.16 -9.94
CA THR A 294 -18.05 -9.68 -11.16
C THR A 294 -18.56 -11.08 -11.50
N GLN A 295 -18.55 -11.40 -12.79
CA GLN A 295 -18.84 -12.74 -13.29
C GLN A 295 -17.70 -13.73 -12.96
N ASP A 296 -16.46 -13.26 -12.83
CA ASP A 296 -15.30 -14.09 -12.46
C ASP A 296 -14.94 -13.90 -10.98
N ALA A 297 -15.76 -14.49 -10.11
CA ALA A 297 -15.58 -14.38 -8.66
C ALA A 297 -14.27 -15.01 -8.18
N CYS A 298 -13.81 -16.11 -8.81
CA CYS A 298 -12.56 -16.78 -8.43
C CYS A 298 -11.36 -15.89 -8.69
N ARG A 299 -11.30 -15.23 -9.84
CA ARG A 299 -10.23 -14.27 -10.15
C ARG A 299 -10.23 -13.09 -9.19
N ALA A 300 -11.40 -12.52 -8.88
CA ALA A 300 -11.47 -11.43 -7.92
C ALA A 300 -10.97 -11.82 -6.51
N VAL A 301 -11.32 -13.01 -6.02
CA VAL A 301 -10.82 -13.50 -4.72
C VAL A 301 -9.32 -13.79 -4.77
N LEU A 302 -8.82 -14.35 -5.87
CA LEU A 302 -7.40 -14.57 -6.10
C LEU A 302 -6.62 -13.24 -6.04
N GLU A 303 -7.05 -12.25 -6.82
CA GLU A 303 -6.43 -10.93 -6.86
C GLU A 303 -6.47 -10.24 -5.49
N LEU A 304 -7.60 -10.31 -4.76
CA LEU A 304 -7.72 -9.75 -3.43
C LEU A 304 -6.77 -10.40 -2.42
N SER A 305 -6.61 -11.73 -2.49
CA SER A 305 -5.79 -12.50 -1.54
C SER A 305 -4.28 -12.27 -1.76
N LEU A 306 -3.89 -12.04 -3.02
CA LEU A 306 -2.50 -11.86 -3.42
C LEU A 306 -2.02 -10.41 -3.43
N ARG A 307 -2.92 -9.44 -3.17
CA ARG A 307 -2.51 -8.04 -3.04
C ARG A 307 -1.46 -7.89 -1.96
N PRO A 308 -0.35 -7.16 -2.21
CA PRO A 308 0.55 -6.79 -1.13
C PRO A 308 -0.26 -6.08 -0.03
N PRO A 309 0.08 -6.28 1.25
CA PRO A 309 -0.62 -5.61 2.34
C PRO A 309 -0.65 -4.10 2.06
N VAL A 310 -1.86 -3.54 1.98
CA VAL A 310 -2.05 -2.10 1.75
C VAL A 310 -1.41 -1.36 2.91
N TRP A 311 -0.58 -0.38 2.57
CA TRP A 311 0.41 0.28 3.43
C TRP A 311 -0.18 1.02 4.65
N PRO A 312 0.70 1.37 5.62
CA PRO A 312 0.32 1.85 6.94
C PRO A 312 -0.50 3.12 6.94
N ASP A 313 -0.31 4.06 6.03
CA ASP A 313 -0.77 5.44 6.25
C ASP A 313 -2.27 5.55 6.50
N ARG A 314 -3.09 4.86 5.71
CA ARG A 314 -4.54 4.82 5.94
C ARG A 314 -4.90 4.04 7.20
N LEU A 315 -4.27 2.90 7.44
CA LEU A 315 -4.51 2.08 8.64
C LEU A 315 -4.12 2.84 9.91
N LEU A 316 -2.98 3.53 9.90
CA LEU A 316 -2.43 4.32 10.99
C LEU A 316 -3.24 5.61 11.18
N SER A 317 -3.76 6.20 10.11
CA SER A 317 -4.72 7.30 10.20
C SER A 317 -6.00 6.84 10.89
N ASP A 318 -6.63 5.74 10.42
CA ASP A 318 -7.85 5.23 11.02
C ASP A 318 -7.62 4.73 12.47
N PHE A 319 -6.43 4.18 12.75
CA PHE A 319 -5.99 3.84 14.11
C PHE A 319 -5.79 5.07 15.00
N GLY A 320 -5.18 6.14 14.45
CA GLY A 320 -5.05 7.42 15.14
C GLY A 320 -6.41 7.99 15.52
N GLU A 321 -7.41 7.88 14.64
CA GLU A 321 -8.80 8.25 14.92
C GLU A 321 -9.45 7.34 15.97
N TRP A 322 -9.16 6.05 15.96
CA TRP A 322 -9.65 5.12 16.99
C TRP A 322 -9.09 5.46 18.37
N LEU A 323 -7.80 5.77 18.47
CA LEU A 323 -7.17 6.20 19.73
C LEU A 323 -7.82 7.47 20.30
N LEU A 324 -8.58 8.23 19.50
CA LEU A 324 -9.30 9.39 20.00
C LEU A 324 -10.41 9.05 21.00
N GLN A 325 -10.87 7.80 20.99
CA GLN A 325 -11.92 7.28 21.87
C GLN A 325 -11.36 6.74 23.18
N GLU A 326 -10.04 6.50 23.24
CA GLU A 326 -9.35 5.92 24.38
C GLU A 326 -8.96 6.98 25.42
N ASP A 327 -8.92 6.54 26.69
CA ASP A 327 -8.61 7.39 27.83
C ASP A 327 -7.09 7.53 28.10
N ALA A 328 -6.74 8.40 29.05
CA ALA A 328 -5.35 8.65 29.42
C ALA A 328 -4.62 7.38 29.89
N ALA A 329 -5.32 6.52 30.66
CA ALA A 329 -4.74 5.35 31.27
C ALA A 329 -4.38 4.29 30.22
N TYR A 330 -5.24 4.09 29.22
CA TYR A 330 -4.97 3.23 28.08
C TYR A 330 -3.74 3.72 27.31
N LEU A 331 -3.68 5.01 26.97
CA LEU A 331 -2.56 5.58 26.22
C LEU A 331 -1.23 5.43 26.95
N ASP A 332 -1.22 5.65 28.26
CA ASP A 332 -0.01 5.49 29.09
C ASP A 332 0.44 4.02 29.15
N ALA A 333 -0.50 3.09 29.35
CA ALA A 333 -0.21 1.67 29.33
C ALA A 333 0.34 1.20 27.97
N ALA A 334 -0.25 1.68 26.87
CA ALA A 334 0.15 1.38 25.50
C ALA A 334 1.58 1.88 25.20
N LEU A 335 1.91 3.11 25.60
CA LEU A 335 3.26 3.67 25.45
C LEU A 335 4.29 2.90 26.28
N GLN A 336 3.95 2.56 27.53
CA GLN A 336 4.84 1.79 28.40
C GLN A 336 5.10 0.38 27.85
N GLN A 337 4.09 -0.29 27.29
CA GLN A 337 4.26 -1.60 26.64
C GLN A 337 5.21 -1.54 25.44
N LEU A 338 5.15 -0.47 24.63
CA LEU A 338 6.07 -0.26 23.52
C LEU A 338 7.52 -0.08 24.00
N GLU A 339 7.74 0.69 25.06
CA GLU A 339 9.09 0.88 25.64
C GLU A 339 9.70 -0.42 26.14
N GLN A 340 8.90 -1.26 26.80
CA GLN A 340 9.34 -2.57 27.24
C GLN A 340 9.67 -3.50 26.05
N THR A 341 8.95 -3.36 24.93
CA THR A 341 9.16 -4.17 23.73
C THR A 341 10.40 -3.71 22.96
N ASP A 342 10.60 -2.40 22.81
CA ASP A 342 11.80 -1.81 22.19
C ASP A 342 13.07 -2.23 22.98
N GLY A 343 13.01 -2.14 24.32
CA GLY A 343 14.11 -2.57 25.19
C GLY A 343 14.41 -4.08 25.12
N LYS A 344 13.39 -4.92 24.91
CA LYS A 344 13.54 -6.38 24.75
C LYS A 344 14.01 -6.76 23.35
N GLN A 345 13.57 -6.09 22.28
CA GLN A 345 14.04 -6.37 20.92
C GLN A 345 15.52 -6.01 20.73
N LEU A 346 15.99 -4.91 21.36
CA LEU A 346 17.41 -4.56 21.38
C LEU A 346 18.29 -5.61 22.11
N ARG A 347 17.78 -6.23 23.17
CA ARG A 347 18.49 -7.30 23.90
C ARG A 347 18.35 -8.69 23.26
N GLY A 348 17.20 -8.98 22.66
CA GLY A 348 16.87 -10.26 22.03
C GLY A 348 17.49 -10.45 20.64
N SER A 349 17.84 -9.37 19.94
CA SER A 349 18.57 -9.44 18.66
C SER A 349 19.95 -10.10 18.79
N ALA A 350 20.51 -10.17 20.00
CA ALA A 350 21.74 -10.91 20.31
C ALA A 350 21.51 -12.43 20.52
N SER A 351 20.31 -12.87 20.91
CA SER A 351 20.01 -14.26 21.28
C SER A 351 19.13 -15.01 20.26
N ILE A 352 18.30 -14.31 19.48
CA ILE A 352 17.36 -14.90 18.51
C ILE A 352 18.04 -15.46 17.25
N ARG A 353 19.33 -15.15 16.99
CA ARG A 353 20.08 -15.76 15.88
C ARG A 353 20.25 -17.28 15.98
N ARG A 354 19.89 -17.94 17.09
CA ARG A 354 20.18 -19.38 17.30
C ARG A 354 18.97 -20.32 17.37
N ARG A 355 17.73 -19.85 17.56
CA ARG A 355 16.59 -20.75 17.82
C ARG A 355 15.48 -20.77 16.76
N ASP A 356 15.16 -19.64 16.13
CA ASP A 356 13.96 -19.58 15.27
C ASP A 356 14.21 -19.99 13.81
N GLY A 357 15.47 -20.07 13.36
CA GLY A 357 15.81 -20.64 12.05
C GLY A 357 15.46 -22.13 11.94
N ALA A 358 15.68 -22.90 13.00
CA ALA A 358 15.56 -24.36 12.96
C ALA A 358 14.11 -24.89 12.82
N VAL A 359 13.09 -24.08 13.12
CA VAL A 359 11.68 -24.49 13.01
C VAL A 359 11.10 -24.10 11.65
N ALA A 360 11.46 -22.93 11.12
CA ALA A 360 11.09 -22.51 9.77
C ALA A 360 11.77 -23.38 8.69
N ASP A 361 13.06 -23.71 8.88
CA ASP A 361 13.82 -24.54 7.95
C ASP A 361 13.24 -25.96 7.86
N ARG A 362 12.78 -26.55 8.98
CA ARG A 362 12.16 -27.90 8.99
C ARG A 362 10.82 -27.98 8.28
N PHE A 363 10.06 -26.88 8.20
CA PHE A 363 8.78 -26.87 7.49
C PHE A 363 8.99 -26.66 5.99
N ILE A 364 9.95 -25.80 5.62
CA ILE A 364 10.36 -25.56 4.23
C ILE A 364 11.01 -26.82 3.64
N GLU A 365 11.91 -27.50 4.37
CA GLU A 365 12.55 -28.75 3.94
C GLU A 365 11.52 -29.85 3.64
N ARG A 366 10.55 -30.09 4.54
CA ARG A 366 9.53 -31.14 4.33
C ARG A 366 8.61 -30.87 3.13
N ARG A 367 8.31 -29.61 2.82
CA ARG A 367 7.47 -29.24 1.68
C ARG A 367 8.27 -29.22 0.37
N HIS A 368 9.54 -28.79 0.42
CA HIS A 368 10.45 -28.79 -0.71
C HIS A 368 10.84 -30.23 -1.12
N GLU A 369 11.04 -31.15 -0.17
CA GLU A 369 11.23 -32.58 -0.45
C GLU A 369 10.02 -33.25 -1.11
N SER A 370 8.80 -32.88 -0.70
CA SER A 370 7.56 -33.35 -1.32
C SER A 370 7.43 -32.90 -2.79
N LEU A 371 7.79 -31.64 -3.08
CA LEU A 371 7.78 -31.08 -4.43
C LEU A 371 8.89 -31.66 -5.31
N LEU A 372 10.12 -31.79 -4.79
CA LEU A 372 11.24 -32.45 -5.48
C LEU A 372 10.97 -33.94 -5.70
N GLY A 373 10.27 -34.60 -4.77
CA GLY A 373 9.81 -35.98 -4.90
C GLY A 373 8.83 -36.18 -6.06
N ARG A 374 7.88 -35.26 -6.25
CA ARG A 374 6.95 -35.27 -7.41
C ARG A 374 7.67 -34.98 -8.73
N GLN A 375 8.61 -34.03 -8.76
CA GLN A 375 9.43 -33.76 -9.95
C GLN A 375 10.35 -34.94 -10.32
N ARG A 376 10.95 -35.64 -9.35
CA ARG A 376 11.78 -36.83 -9.60
C ARG A 376 11.00 -37.99 -10.22
N ARG A 377 9.72 -38.19 -9.82
CA ARG A 377 8.84 -39.22 -10.39
C ARG A 377 8.45 -38.90 -11.84
N SER A 378 8.12 -37.63 -12.12
CA SER A 378 7.85 -37.16 -13.49
C SER A 378 9.08 -37.32 -14.40
N ARG A 379 10.27 -36.95 -13.93
CA ARG A 379 11.55 -37.07 -14.68
C ARG A 379 11.95 -38.52 -14.99
N ARG A 380 11.77 -39.45 -14.04
CA ARG A 380 12.03 -40.88 -14.25
C ARG A 380 11.04 -41.51 -15.25
N SER A 381 9.79 -41.05 -15.26
CA SER A 381 8.78 -41.49 -16.23
C SER A 381 9.15 -41.06 -17.65
N CYS A 382 9.54 -39.79 -17.81
CA CYS A 382 9.95 -39.23 -19.10
C CYS A 382 11.22 -39.90 -19.67
N LEU A 383 12.26 -40.11 -18.85
CA LEU A 383 13.48 -40.81 -19.28
C LEU A 383 13.25 -42.29 -19.65
N ARG A 384 12.29 -42.97 -19.00
CA ARG A 384 11.89 -44.33 -19.41
C ARG A 384 11.19 -44.32 -20.77
N HIS A 385 10.33 -43.33 -21.01
CA HIS A 385 9.62 -43.21 -22.28
C HIS A 385 10.58 -42.97 -23.46
N VAL A 386 11.57 -42.08 -23.27
CA VAL A 386 12.61 -41.81 -24.28
C VAL A 386 13.49 -43.03 -24.54
N ARG A 387 13.87 -43.79 -23.50
CA ARG A 387 14.64 -45.05 -23.65
C ARG A 387 13.85 -46.14 -24.37
N ALA A 388 12.56 -46.30 -24.07
CA ALA A 388 11.70 -47.29 -24.71
C ALA A 388 11.55 -47.05 -26.22
N ARG A 389 11.58 -45.79 -26.66
CA ARG A 389 11.50 -45.42 -28.08
C ARG A 389 12.83 -45.47 -28.83
N ASN A 390 13.96 -45.52 -28.12
CA ASN A 390 15.30 -45.41 -28.72
C ASN A 390 16.28 -46.45 -28.14
N PRO A 391 16.10 -47.75 -28.48
CA PRO A 391 16.84 -48.86 -27.86
C PRO A 391 18.34 -48.90 -28.17
N GLY A 392 18.83 -48.11 -29.13
CA GLY A 392 20.26 -48.02 -29.48
C GLY A 392 21.11 -47.11 -28.59
N LEU A 393 20.53 -46.44 -27.58
CA LEU A 393 21.26 -45.59 -26.64
C LEU A 393 21.87 -46.41 -25.49
N ALA A 394 23.11 -46.87 -25.65
CA ALA A 394 23.88 -47.48 -24.56
C ALA A 394 24.27 -46.44 -23.50
N ASP A 395 24.06 -46.80 -22.23
CA ASP A 395 24.46 -46.14 -20.97
C ASP A 395 24.66 -44.61 -20.96
N ALA A 396 23.55 -43.88 -20.79
CA ALA A 396 23.58 -42.51 -20.30
C ALA A 396 23.91 -42.51 -18.79
N ALA A 397 25.17 -42.22 -18.44
CA ALA A 397 25.60 -42.03 -17.05
C ALA A 397 25.25 -40.61 -16.57
N GLY A 398 24.20 -40.48 -15.77
CA GLY A 398 23.93 -39.23 -15.06
C GLY A 398 24.89 -39.05 -13.88
N ARG A 399 25.76 -38.04 -13.90
CA ARG A 399 26.51 -37.60 -12.71
C ARG A 399 25.86 -36.36 -12.10
N ARG A 400 25.83 -36.30 -10.77
CA ARG A 400 25.48 -35.07 -10.02
C ARG A 400 26.58 -34.03 -10.25
N ALA A 401 26.20 -32.84 -10.72
CA ALA A 401 27.09 -31.68 -10.77
C ALA A 401 26.67 -30.67 -9.69
N GLY A 402 26.98 -30.97 -8.42
CA GLY A 402 26.75 -30.06 -7.29
C GLY A 402 25.34 -29.46 -7.18
N ASP A 403 25.21 -28.38 -6.41
CA ASP A 403 23.94 -27.73 -6.09
C ASP A 403 23.34 -26.89 -7.24
N ALA A 404 23.88 -26.97 -8.46
CA ALA A 404 23.49 -26.15 -9.60
C ALA A 404 22.78 -26.89 -10.75
N GLY A 405 22.39 -28.16 -10.58
CA GLY A 405 21.58 -28.90 -11.55
C GLY A 405 22.27 -30.11 -12.19
N TRP A 406 21.53 -30.81 -13.07
CA TRP A 406 22.02 -32.03 -13.74
C TRP A 406 22.39 -31.73 -15.20
N ALA A 407 23.59 -32.13 -15.62
CA ALA A 407 23.99 -32.17 -17.02
C ALA A 407 23.86 -33.60 -17.56
N VAL A 408 23.25 -33.77 -18.74
CA VAL A 408 23.20 -35.05 -19.46
C VAL A 408 24.13 -34.94 -20.66
N THR A 409 25.16 -35.79 -20.70
CA THR A 409 26.06 -35.91 -21.85
C THR A 409 25.71 -37.18 -22.62
N PHE A 410 25.55 -37.05 -23.94
CA PHE A 410 25.37 -38.17 -24.84
C PHE A 410 26.67 -38.36 -25.64
N ALA A 411 27.28 -39.54 -25.55
CA ALA A 411 28.46 -39.88 -26.33
C ALA A 411 28.04 -40.80 -27.49
N GLY A 412 28.21 -40.32 -28.73
CA GLY A 412 27.95 -41.12 -29.93
C GLY A 412 28.72 -40.57 -31.13
N ARG A 413 29.28 -41.45 -31.96
CA ARG A 413 30.06 -41.10 -33.16
C ARG A 413 29.20 -40.82 -34.41
N ASN A 414 27.87 -41.02 -34.34
CA ASN A 414 26.96 -40.84 -35.47
C ASN A 414 25.91 -39.76 -35.19
N THR A 415 25.48 -39.06 -36.23
CA THR A 415 24.37 -38.10 -36.22
C THR A 415 23.08 -38.75 -35.75
N MET A 416 22.43 -38.17 -34.72
CA MET A 416 21.16 -38.65 -34.19
C MET A 416 20.01 -38.40 -35.20
N PRO A 417 19.04 -39.33 -35.33
CA PRO A 417 17.88 -39.15 -36.22
C PRO A 417 16.97 -37.99 -35.78
N ALA A 418 16.28 -37.35 -36.73
CA ALA A 418 15.42 -36.18 -36.47
C ALA A 418 14.32 -36.45 -35.42
N SER A 419 13.75 -37.66 -35.42
CA SER A 419 12.73 -38.10 -34.47
C SER A 419 13.19 -38.07 -33.00
N PHE A 420 14.49 -38.26 -32.74
CA PHE A 420 15.05 -38.13 -31.40
C PHE A 420 14.96 -36.70 -30.87
N TRP A 421 15.16 -35.71 -31.75
CA TRP A 421 15.10 -34.30 -31.38
C TRP A 421 13.67 -33.81 -31.15
N GLU A 422 12.71 -34.32 -31.92
CA GLU A 422 11.28 -34.03 -31.76
C GLU A 422 10.74 -34.59 -30.43
N ASP A 423 11.12 -35.81 -30.05
CA ASP A 423 10.77 -36.41 -28.76
C ASP A 423 11.41 -35.64 -27.57
N LEU A 424 12.58 -35.04 -27.75
CA LEU A 424 13.26 -34.25 -26.71
C LEU A 424 12.63 -32.86 -26.53
N CYS A 425 12.17 -32.23 -27.61
CA CYS A 425 11.55 -30.90 -27.58
C CYS A 425 10.10 -30.93 -27.06
N SER A 426 9.45 -32.08 -27.06
CA SER A 426 8.10 -32.27 -26.51
C SER A 426 8.09 -32.55 -24.99
N CYS A 427 9.26 -32.52 -24.33
CA CYS A 427 9.40 -32.67 -22.88
C CYS A 427 9.16 -31.33 -22.14
N PRO A 428 8.22 -31.26 -21.18
CA PRO A 428 7.95 -30.04 -20.41
C PRO A 428 9.19 -29.58 -19.61
N GLY A 429 9.64 -28.35 -19.87
CA GLY A 429 10.76 -27.70 -19.15
C GLY A 429 12.09 -27.62 -19.92
N LEU A 430 12.15 -28.12 -21.16
CA LEU A 430 13.29 -27.93 -22.06
C LEU A 430 13.01 -26.78 -23.05
N VAL A 431 13.88 -25.77 -23.10
CA VAL A 431 13.81 -24.69 -24.10
C VAL A 431 14.83 -24.97 -25.19
N CYS A 432 14.35 -25.08 -26.44
CA CYS A 432 15.20 -25.24 -27.61
C CYS A 432 15.44 -23.85 -28.23
N THR A 433 16.70 -23.49 -28.50
CA THR A 433 17.02 -22.27 -29.26
C THR A 433 17.38 -22.67 -30.69
N SER A 434 16.54 -22.32 -31.65
CA SER A 434 16.78 -22.61 -33.06
C SER A 434 17.67 -21.51 -33.67
N GLY A 435 18.86 -21.89 -34.15
CA GLY A 435 19.76 -20.93 -34.81
C GLY A 435 21.16 -21.42 -35.20
N ALA A 436 21.60 -22.62 -34.79
CA ALA A 436 22.94 -23.11 -35.15
C ALA A 436 22.90 -24.52 -35.74
N ARG A 437 23.87 -24.84 -36.62
CA ARG A 437 24.06 -26.17 -37.26
C ARG A 437 24.30 -27.34 -36.28
N ARG A 438 24.26 -27.12 -34.95
CA ARG A 438 24.28 -28.13 -33.88
C ARG A 438 23.48 -27.62 -32.66
N PRO A 439 22.52 -28.38 -32.11
CA PRO A 439 21.72 -27.94 -30.97
C PRO A 439 22.52 -28.00 -29.66
N ALA A 440 22.35 -26.98 -28.82
CA ALA A 440 22.78 -26.96 -27.42
C ALA A 440 21.55 -26.79 -26.52
N PHE A 441 21.51 -27.52 -25.40
CA PHE A 441 20.39 -27.50 -24.46
C PHE A 441 20.83 -26.84 -23.17
N VAL A 442 20.05 -25.87 -22.69
CA VAL A 442 20.26 -25.19 -21.42
C VAL A 442 19.00 -25.36 -20.58
N TRP A 443 19.15 -25.79 -19.34
CA TRP A 443 18.08 -25.73 -18.34
C TRP A 443 18.22 -24.39 -17.61
N PRO A 444 17.18 -23.54 -17.52
CA PRO A 444 17.32 -22.28 -16.79
C PRO A 444 17.48 -22.57 -15.30
N ALA A 445 18.58 -22.11 -14.72
CA ALA A 445 18.65 -21.95 -13.27
C ALA A 445 17.76 -20.77 -12.89
N LEU A 446 16.93 -20.95 -11.88
CA LEU A 446 16.16 -19.88 -11.25
C LEU A 446 17.15 -18.93 -10.56
N GLN A 447 17.61 -17.91 -11.28
CA GLN A 447 17.96 -16.57 -10.79
C GLN A 447 18.41 -15.72 -11.97
N GLY A 448 17.89 -14.50 -12.04
CA GLY A 448 18.06 -13.62 -13.19
C GLY A 448 19.52 -13.18 -13.41
N GLN A 449 19.84 -13.04 -14.69
CA GLN A 449 20.81 -12.13 -15.35
C GLN A 449 21.84 -12.81 -16.27
N ALA A 450 22.00 -12.12 -17.41
CA ALA A 450 23.00 -12.21 -18.49
C ALA A 450 22.92 -13.37 -19.50
N TRP A 451 22.70 -13.00 -20.77
CA TRP A 451 22.99 -13.82 -21.95
C TRP A 451 24.37 -13.44 -22.49
N HIS A 452 25.26 -14.41 -22.66
CA HIS A 452 26.55 -14.21 -23.33
C HIS A 452 26.74 -15.23 -24.46
N TRP A 453 27.17 -14.75 -25.61
CA TRP A 453 27.57 -15.56 -26.76
C TRP A 453 29.08 -15.84 -26.70
N PHE A 454 29.49 -17.07 -27.01
CA PHE A 454 30.90 -17.48 -27.01
C PHE A 454 31.28 -18.19 -28.33
N ALA A 455 32.48 -17.86 -28.82
CA ALA A 455 33.10 -18.42 -30.03
C ALA A 455 34.07 -19.57 -29.69
N PRO A 456 34.37 -20.49 -30.64
CA PRO A 456 35.25 -21.63 -30.37
C PRO A 456 36.73 -21.21 -30.25
N VAL A 457 37.41 -21.73 -29.21
CA VAL A 457 38.87 -21.71 -29.11
C VAL A 457 39.40 -23.08 -29.54
N GLN A 458 40.37 -23.07 -30.46
CA GLN A 458 41.06 -24.27 -30.94
C GLN A 458 42.26 -24.53 -30.02
N GLN A 459 42.33 -25.69 -29.35
CA GLN A 459 43.53 -26.13 -28.64
C GLN A 459 44.09 -27.46 -29.20
N GLN A 460 45.41 -27.48 -29.27
CA GLN A 460 46.26 -28.52 -29.85
C GLN A 460 46.29 -29.77 -28.96
N SER A 461 45.43 -30.77 -29.22
CA SER A 461 45.66 -32.18 -28.83
C SER A 461 44.46 -33.08 -29.15
N GLY A 462 43.93 -33.06 -30.38
CA GLY A 462 43.13 -34.17 -30.96
C GLY A 462 41.87 -34.67 -30.23
N ARG A 463 41.48 -34.14 -29.07
CA ARG A 463 40.26 -34.49 -28.30
C ARG A 463 39.38 -33.26 -28.22
N ARG A 464 38.16 -33.37 -28.76
CA ARG A 464 37.13 -32.35 -28.63
C ARG A 464 36.42 -32.53 -27.29
N GLY A 465 36.57 -31.57 -26.39
CA GLY A 465 35.81 -31.46 -25.15
C GLY A 465 35.48 -29.99 -24.88
N PHE A 466 34.41 -29.75 -24.12
CA PHE A 466 34.05 -28.41 -23.63
C PHE A 466 34.61 -28.24 -22.21
N LEU A 467 35.32 -27.15 -21.95
CA LEU A 467 35.73 -26.74 -20.61
C LEU A 467 34.74 -25.68 -20.12
N VAL A 468 34.16 -25.87 -18.94
CA VAL A 468 33.34 -24.85 -18.26
C VAL A 468 34.14 -24.38 -17.04
N LEU A 469 34.57 -23.11 -17.05
CA LEU A 469 35.08 -22.44 -15.86
C LEU A 469 34.02 -21.44 -15.40
N ALA A 470 33.54 -21.58 -14.17
CA ALA A 470 32.71 -20.60 -13.50
C ALA A 470 33.59 -19.80 -12.53
N ALA A 471 33.65 -18.48 -12.71
CA ALA A 471 34.18 -17.57 -11.70
C ALA A 471 33.01 -17.01 -10.90
N THR A 472 33.07 -17.12 -9.57
CA THR A 472 32.14 -16.41 -8.68
C THR A 472 32.72 -15.03 -8.36
N ALA A 473 31.98 -13.97 -8.70
CA ALA A 473 32.25 -12.65 -8.15
C ALA A 473 31.92 -12.64 -6.65
N ARG A 474 32.77 -11.97 -5.85
CA ARG A 474 32.65 -11.82 -4.39
C ARG A 474 31.39 -11.07 -3.98
#